data_AF-A0A7X1F6V9-F1
#
_entry.id   AF-A0A7X1F6V9-F1
#
_cell.length_a   1.000
_cell.length_b   1.000
_cell.length_c   1.000
_cell.angle_alpha   90.00
_cell.angle_beta   90.00
_cell.angle_gamma   90.00
#
_symmetry.space_group_name_H-M   'P 1'
#
loop_
_entity.id
_entity.type
_entity.pdbx_description
1 polymer ?
#
loop_
_entity_poly.entity_id
_entity_poly.type
_entity_poly.pdbx_seq_one_letter_code
_entity_poly.pdbx_strand_id
1 'polypeptide(L)'
;MLALFLLLAALAAVAPGYAPPPPPVPKVTVRDAAGHTVVRQEDDNDLRLYRRIIARVRAGENYYHAAVSEQRSNNYPVIPGFTVRLPTMAVLAATLGDQAMIGLGMVLLAAMLIALWRRVNGEAGGAERMPMAVSLALVGLASGLNVRFDVLHEIWAAKLIVLSVALHRPREGRWGWSWLAAAAGLAVRELVLPYVLLMGTIALWRRRMAEAGAWLLLVVLFAGALALHLHFAAAQVQPGDPVSPSWLVLKGVSGWLYKINNSTLLYLLPVWLSGPILVAALLGWAGWRTPLGTLGFLLSAGYAVMFMIAGRDNNFYWGLLVSPMLLMGAAFLPISLPSLWRAAGLGVPGRLAIRA
;
A
#
# COMPACT_ATOMS: atom_id res chain seq x y z
N MET A 1 -25.59 4.29 -6.53
CA MET A 1 -24.18 3.94 -6.76
C MET A 1 -23.54 4.83 -7.83
N LEU A 2 -24.01 4.86 -9.08
CA LEU A 2 -23.44 5.73 -10.13
C LEU A 2 -23.38 7.22 -9.73
N ALA A 3 -24.49 7.77 -9.21
CA ALA A 3 -24.53 9.16 -8.73
C ALA A 3 -23.50 9.46 -7.61
N LEU A 4 -23.25 8.51 -6.71
CA LEU A 4 -22.22 8.65 -5.67
C LEU A 4 -20.82 8.66 -6.27
N PHE A 5 -20.52 7.79 -7.25
CA PHE A 5 -19.23 7.79 -7.92
C PHE A 5 -19.02 9.04 -8.79
N LEU A 6 -20.07 9.55 -9.44
CA LEU A 6 -20.01 10.82 -10.17
C LEU A 6 -19.78 11.99 -9.21
N LEU A 7 -20.48 12.02 -8.07
CA LEU A 7 -20.25 13.01 -7.02
C LEU A 7 -18.82 12.92 -6.47
N LEU A 8 -18.32 11.72 -6.18
CA LEU A 8 -16.94 11.52 -5.73
C LEU A 8 -15.93 11.93 -6.81
N ALA A 9 -16.21 11.68 -8.09
CA ALA A 9 -15.34 12.10 -9.19
C ALA A 9 -15.34 13.63 -9.35
N ALA A 10 -16.49 14.28 -9.26
CA ALA A 10 -16.61 15.73 -9.29
C ALA A 10 -15.92 16.37 -8.07
N LEU A 11 -16.15 15.83 -6.87
CA LEU A 11 -15.44 16.23 -5.66
C LEU A 11 -13.94 15.99 -5.80
N ALA A 12 -13.50 14.89 -6.40
CA ALA A 12 -12.09 14.61 -6.61
C ALA A 12 -11.44 15.54 -7.65
N ALA A 13 -12.18 15.97 -8.67
CA ALA A 13 -11.72 16.91 -9.69
C ALA A 13 -11.55 18.34 -9.14
N VAL A 14 -12.37 18.71 -8.15
CA VAL A 14 -12.41 20.06 -7.57
C VAL A 14 -11.82 20.10 -6.15
N ALA A 15 -11.47 18.95 -5.56
CA ALA A 15 -11.01 18.82 -4.18
C ALA A 15 -9.86 19.80 -3.91
N PRO A 16 -10.09 20.87 -3.12
CA PRO A 16 -9.01 21.74 -2.70
C PRO A 16 -8.12 20.92 -1.76
N GLY A 17 -6.85 20.71 -2.13
CA GLY A 17 -6.00 19.87 -1.27
C GLY A 17 -4.74 19.28 -1.89
N TYR A 18 -4.25 19.80 -3.01
CA TYR A 18 -2.85 19.64 -3.29
C TYR A 18 -2.14 20.68 -2.43
N ALA A 19 -1.86 20.31 -1.17
CA ALA A 19 -0.64 20.82 -0.57
C ALA A 19 0.45 20.65 -1.64
N PRO A 20 1.32 21.66 -1.87
CA PRO A 20 2.36 21.55 -2.86
C PRO A 20 3.09 20.21 -2.66
N PRO A 21 3.51 19.55 -3.75
CA PRO A 21 4.29 18.33 -3.62
C PRO A 21 5.46 18.61 -2.65
N PRO A 22 5.85 17.62 -1.83
CA PRO A 22 6.97 17.82 -0.92
C PRO A 22 8.15 18.40 -1.70
N PRO A 23 8.88 19.39 -1.13
CA PRO A 23 9.93 20.07 -1.85
C PRO A 23 10.94 19.06 -2.41
N PRO A 24 11.41 19.25 -3.65
CA PRO A 24 12.31 18.31 -4.28
C PRO A 24 13.59 18.17 -3.44
N VAL A 25 14.01 16.93 -3.21
CA VAL A 25 15.25 16.67 -2.47
C VAL A 25 16.43 17.27 -3.25
N PRO A 26 17.32 18.05 -2.61
CA PRO A 26 18.43 18.72 -3.27
C PRO A 26 19.28 17.77 -4.11
N LYS A 27 19.80 18.26 -5.23
CA LYS A 27 20.85 17.55 -5.97
C LYS A 27 22.19 17.94 -5.36
N VAL A 28 22.99 16.95 -5.00
CA VAL A 28 24.32 17.16 -4.43
C VAL A 28 25.35 16.61 -5.39
N THR A 29 26.42 17.38 -5.56
CA THR A 29 27.56 16.98 -6.39
C THR A 29 28.52 16.17 -5.55
N VAL A 30 28.68 14.89 -5.86
CA VAL A 30 29.52 13.95 -5.10
C VAL A 30 30.58 13.37 -6.03
N ARG A 31 31.80 13.17 -5.52
CA ARG A 31 32.82 12.40 -6.26
C ARG A 31 32.60 10.91 -6.04
N ASP A 32 32.52 10.13 -7.11
CA ASP A 32 32.45 8.67 -7.03
C ASP A 32 33.82 8.07 -6.65
N ALA A 33 33.86 6.74 -6.48
CA ALA A 33 35.08 6.01 -6.14
C ALA A 33 36.17 6.11 -7.21
N ALA A 34 35.83 6.51 -8.44
CA ALA A 34 36.77 6.75 -9.54
C ALA A 34 37.18 8.24 -9.64
N GLY A 35 36.70 9.10 -8.73
CA GLY A 35 37.02 10.52 -8.69
C GLY A 35 36.19 11.39 -9.64
N HIS A 36 35.20 10.83 -10.34
CA HIS A 36 34.32 11.60 -11.22
C HIS A 36 33.29 12.37 -10.42
N THR A 37 33.06 13.61 -10.84
CA THR A 37 32.00 14.45 -10.30
C THR A 37 30.65 13.97 -10.83
N VAL A 38 29.85 13.35 -9.97
CA VAL A 38 28.51 12.86 -10.31
C VAL A 38 27.47 13.68 -9.56
N VAL A 39 26.48 14.20 -10.29
CA VAL A 39 25.32 14.85 -9.66
C VAL A 39 24.40 13.75 -9.18
N ARG A 40 24.36 13.53 -7.86
CA ARG A 40 23.48 12.56 -7.23
C ARG A 40 22.35 13.32 -6.55
N GLN A 41 21.11 12.89 -6.78
CA GLN A 41 20.03 13.40 -5.96
C GLN A 41 20.26 12.92 -4.52
N GLU A 42 20.24 13.83 -3.56
CA GLU A 42 20.38 13.47 -2.15
C GLU A 42 19.19 12.60 -1.74
N ASP A 43 19.43 11.61 -0.89
CA ASP A 43 18.36 10.76 -0.36
C ASP A 43 17.40 11.60 0.49
N ASP A 44 16.10 11.35 0.31
CA ASP A 44 15.08 11.87 1.23
C ASP A 44 15.52 11.52 2.67
N ASN A 45 15.21 12.41 3.61
CA ASN A 45 15.68 12.33 4.99
C ASN A 45 15.30 10.98 5.62
N ASP A 46 14.12 10.44 5.27
CA ASP A 46 13.66 9.11 5.71
C ASP A 46 14.51 7.95 5.11
N LEU A 47 14.88 8.02 3.83
CA LEU A 47 15.70 6.98 3.20
C LEU A 47 17.10 6.93 3.81
N ARG A 48 17.68 8.11 4.03
CA ARG A 48 18.99 8.25 4.67
C ARG A 48 18.95 7.73 6.11
N LEU A 49 17.89 8.06 6.85
CA LEU A 49 17.65 7.56 8.21
C LEU A 49 17.66 6.03 8.23
N TYR A 50 16.87 5.37 7.37
CA TYR A 50 16.80 3.90 7.34
C TYR A 50 18.14 3.25 6.96
N ARG A 51 18.87 3.82 6.00
CA ARG A 51 20.21 3.33 5.62
C ARG A 51 21.21 3.43 6.77
N ARG A 52 21.21 4.52 7.54
CA ARG A 52 22.09 4.67 8.72
C ARG A 52 21.77 3.66 9.81
N ILE A 53 20.47 3.44 10.09
CA ILE A 53 20.04 2.41 11.04
C ILE A 53 20.52 1.02 10.60
N ILE A 54 20.34 0.66 9.33
CA ILE A 54 20.82 -0.62 8.77
C ILE A 54 22.34 -0.76 8.95
N ALA A 55 23.11 0.28 8.65
CA ALA A 55 24.57 0.25 8.78
C ALA A 55 25.02 0.02 10.24
N ARG A 56 24.37 0.69 11.20
CA ARG A 56 24.64 0.52 12.64
C ARG A 56 24.29 -0.88 13.13
N VAL A 57 23.14 -1.41 12.73
CA VAL A 57 22.74 -2.80 13.06
C VAL A 57 23.68 -3.81 12.42
N ARG A 58 24.14 -3.57 11.19
CA ARG A 58 25.15 -4.41 10.51
C ARG A 58 26.49 -4.40 11.25
N ALA A 59 26.84 -3.30 11.90
CA ALA A 59 28.01 -3.20 12.77
C ALA A 59 27.84 -3.89 14.15
N GLY A 60 26.70 -4.56 14.39
CA GLY A 60 26.44 -5.32 15.61
C GLY A 60 25.65 -4.54 16.68
N GLU A 61 25.20 -3.33 16.38
CA GLU A 61 24.44 -2.52 17.33
C GLU A 61 23.00 -3.02 17.51
N ASN A 62 22.45 -2.88 18.72
CA ASN A 62 21.05 -3.18 18.98
C ASN A 62 20.13 -2.27 18.15
N TYR A 63 19.13 -2.85 17.49
CA TYR A 63 18.18 -2.13 16.63
C TYR A 63 17.53 -0.93 17.31
N TYR A 64 16.99 -1.11 18.52
CA TYR A 64 16.21 -0.06 19.19
C TYR A 64 17.10 1.11 19.57
N HIS A 65 18.31 0.84 20.06
CA HIS A 65 19.29 1.88 20.36
C HIS A 65 19.69 2.64 19.09
N ALA A 66 20.03 1.94 18.01
CA ALA A 66 20.40 2.55 16.73
C ALA A 66 19.24 3.39 16.16
N ALA A 67 18.02 2.86 16.12
CA ALA A 67 16.85 3.53 15.56
C ALA A 67 16.48 4.80 16.32
N VAL A 68 16.37 4.72 17.65
CA VAL A 68 15.97 5.86 18.49
C VAL A 68 17.07 6.92 18.54
N SER A 69 18.34 6.52 18.61
CA SER A 69 19.49 7.44 18.54
C SER A 69 19.53 8.22 17.22
N GLU A 70 19.36 7.54 16.08
CA GLU A 70 19.32 8.20 14.77
C GLU A 70 18.09 9.10 14.61
N GLN A 71 16.92 8.67 15.09
CA GLN A 71 15.71 9.50 15.04
C GLN A 71 15.88 10.77 15.88
N ARG A 72 16.31 10.64 17.13
CA ARG A 72 16.58 11.76 18.05
C ARG A 72 17.57 12.75 17.45
N SER A 73 18.72 12.27 16.93
CA SER A 73 19.76 13.15 16.38
C SER A 73 19.34 13.91 15.13
N ASN A 74 18.31 13.42 14.43
CA ASN A 74 17.74 14.05 13.24
C ASN A 74 16.38 14.71 13.52
N ASN A 75 16.03 14.93 14.80
CA ASN A 75 14.79 15.55 15.26
C ASN A 75 13.50 14.85 14.76
N TYR A 76 13.57 13.54 14.54
CA TYR A 76 12.40 12.71 14.27
C TYR A 76 11.72 12.28 15.56
N PRO A 77 10.37 12.21 15.56
CA PRO A 77 9.63 11.68 16.69
C PRO A 77 10.02 10.25 17.09
N VAL A 78 10.18 10.02 18.40
CA VAL A 78 10.35 8.68 19.00
C VAL A 78 9.21 8.34 19.98
N ILE A 79 8.31 9.30 20.22
CA ILE A 79 7.11 9.18 21.06
C ILE A 79 5.87 9.44 20.21
N PRO A 80 4.82 8.60 20.25
CA PRO A 80 4.77 7.29 20.88
C PRO A 80 5.64 6.27 20.12
N GLY A 81 5.95 5.13 20.72
CA GLY A 81 6.85 4.12 20.14
C GLY A 81 6.48 3.63 18.73
N PHE A 82 5.25 3.86 18.27
CA PHE A 82 4.82 3.64 16.88
C PHE A 82 5.59 4.46 15.83
N THR A 83 6.30 5.52 16.22
CA THR A 83 7.16 6.28 15.31
C THR A 83 8.49 5.59 15.05
N VAL A 84 8.89 4.64 15.91
CA VAL A 84 10.00 3.72 15.66
C VAL A 84 9.47 2.61 14.76
N ARG A 85 10.17 2.31 13.66
CA ARG A 85 9.71 1.28 12.71
C ARG A 85 9.94 -0.13 13.26
N LEU A 86 9.23 -1.11 12.69
CA LEU A 86 9.47 -2.51 13.03
C LEU A 86 10.91 -2.92 12.61
N PRO A 87 11.59 -3.75 13.41
CA PRO A 87 13.00 -4.10 13.20
C PRO A 87 13.24 -4.96 11.95
N THR A 88 12.22 -5.66 11.46
CA THR A 88 12.34 -6.74 10.47
C THR A 88 13.15 -6.35 9.24
N MET A 89 12.82 -5.23 8.61
CA MET A 89 13.52 -4.78 7.40
C MET A 89 14.97 -4.39 7.68
N ALA A 90 15.22 -3.70 8.80
CA ALA A 90 16.57 -3.28 9.14
C ALA A 90 17.47 -4.48 9.47
N VAL A 91 16.94 -5.46 10.22
CA VAL A 91 17.65 -6.70 10.57
C VAL A 91 17.90 -7.54 9.32
N LEU A 92 16.91 -7.74 8.45
CA LEU A 92 17.09 -8.49 7.20
C LEU A 92 18.12 -7.83 6.28
N ALA A 93 18.05 -6.51 6.12
CA ALA A 93 19.02 -5.79 5.28
C ALA A 93 20.43 -5.79 5.89
N ALA A 94 20.54 -5.72 7.22
CA ALA A 94 21.82 -5.82 7.92
C ALA A 94 22.47 -7.20 7.73
N THR A 95 21.68 -8.28 7.80
CA THR A 95 22.18 -9.67 7.70
C THR A 95 22.43 -10.14 6.27
N LEU A 96 21.53 -9.84 5.34
CA LEU A 96 21.62 -10.32 3.96
C LEU A 96 22.52 -9.45 3.06
N GLY A 97 22.64 -8.16 3.40
CA GLY A 97 23.32 -7.19 2.55
C GLY A 97 22.46 -6.69 1.38
N ASP A 98 22.91 -5.61 0.75
CA ASP A 98 22.09 -4.84 -0.19
C ASP A 98 21.76 -5.63 -1.46
N GLN A 99 22.70 -6.42 -1.99
CA GLN A 99 22.50 -7.22 -3.22
C GLN A 99 21.46 -8.33 -3.01
N ALA A 100 21.51 -9.02 -1.87
CA ALA A 100 20.54 -10.05 -1.55
C ALA A 100 19.14 -9.45 -1.30
N MET A 101 19.05 -8.27 -0.68
CA MET A 101 17.78 -7.55 -0.54
C MET A 101 17.18 -7.16 -1.89
N ILE A 102 17.99 -6.67 -2.84
CA ILE A 102 17.55 -6.40 -4.22
C ILE A 102 17.03 -7.67 -4.88
N GLY A 103 17.82 -8.76 -4.82
CA GLY A 103 17.42 -10.07 -5.36
C GLY A 103 16.11 -10.57 -4.76
N LEU A 104 15.95 -10.48 -3.43
CA LEU A 104 14.72 -10.85 -2.73
C LEU A 104 13.53 -9.98 -3.17
N GLY A 105 13.74 -8.67 -3.33
CA GLY A 105 12.72 -7.74 -3.81
C GLY A 105 12.26 -8.05 -5.22
N MET A 106 13.16 -8.51 -6.10
CA MET A 106 12.88 -8.93 -7.47
C MET A 106 12.14 -10.28 -7.51
N VAL A 107 12.57 -11.26 -6.72
CA VAL A 107 11.87 -12.55 -6.59
C VAL A 107 10.45 -12.33 -6.05
N LEU A 108 10.29 -11.49 -5.04
CA LEU A 108 8.99 -11.14 -4.49
C LEU A 108 8.10 -10.45 -5.53
N LEU A 109 8.64 -9.52 -6.31
CA LEU A 109 7.93 -8.87 -7.41
C LEU A 109 7.48 -9.89 -8.47
N ALA A 110 8.38 -10.77 -8.92
CA ALA A 110 8.05 -11.80 -9.89
C ALA A 110 6.96 -12.76 -9.36
N ALA A 111 7.09 -13.21 -8.12
CA ALA A 111 6.09 -14.06 -7.45
C ALA A 111 4.73 -13.36 -7.38
N MET A 112 4.70 -12.08 -7.00
CA MET A 112 3.50 -11.25 -6.97
C MET A 112 2.84 -11.19 -8.36
N LEU A 113 3.60 -10.86 -9.41
CA LEU A 113 3.07 -10.74 -10.78
C LEU A 113 2.55 -12.07 -11.31
N ILE A 114 3.28 -13.17 -11.11
CA ILE A 114 2.86 -14.51 -11.54
C ILE A 114 1.59 -14.95 -10.79
N ALA A 115 1.55 -14.75 -9.48
CA ALA A 115 0.37 -15.08 -8.67
C ALA A 115 -0.84 -14.25 -9.12
N LEU A 116 -0.64 -12.96 -9.35
CA LEU A 116 -1.70 -12.04 -9.78
C LEU A 116 -2.23 -12.39 -11.16
N TRP A 117 -1.33 -12.66 -12.11
CA TRP A 117 -1.68 -13.14 -13.46
C TRP A 117 -2.60 -14.36 -13.38
N ARG A 118 -2.19 -15.38 -12.62
CA ARG A 118 -2.99 -16.61 -12.43
C ARG A 118 -4.31 -16.32 -11.73
N ARG A 119 -4.32 -15.42 -10.75
CA ARG A 119 -5.52 -15.09 -9.97
C ARG A 119 -6.56 -14.37 -10.81
N VAL A 120 -6.16 -13.35 -11.57
CA VAL A 120 -7.07 -12.57 -12.43
C VAL A 120 -7.55 -13.44 -13.60
N ASN A 121 -6.68 -14.22 -14.22
CA ASN A 121 -7.05 -15.11 -15.33
C ASN A 121 -8.09 -16.18 -14.92
N GLY A 122 -8.08 -16.60 -13.65
CA GLY A 122 -9.04 -17.58 -13.11
C GLY A 122 -10.40 -16.99 -12.69
N GLU A 123 -10.60 -15.67 -12.77
CA GLU A 123 -11.88 -15.03 -12.44
C GLU A 123 -12.70 -14.76 -13.71
N ALA A 124 -14.03 -14.81 -13.57
CA ALA A 124 -14.95 -14.60 -14.69
C ALA A 124 -14.73 -13.21 -15.34
N GLY A 125 -14.49 -13.20 -16.65
CA GLY A 125 -14.18 -11.98 -17.41
C GLY A 125 -12.79 -11.39 -17.14
N GLY A 126 -11.95 -12.07 -16.36
CA GLY A 126 -10.62 -11.59 -15.99
C GLY A 126 -9.55 -11.84 -17.05
N ALA A 127 -9.63 -12.93 -17.82
CA ALA A 127 -8.63 -13.30 -18.84
C ALA A 127 -8.32 -12.18 -19.85
N GLU A 128 -9.35 -11.55 -20.43
CA GLU A 128 -9.18 -10.46 -21.41
C GLU A 128 -8.60 -9.18 -20.79
N ARG A 129 -8.83 -8.97 -19.49
CA ARG A 129 -8.39 -7.76 -18.76
C ARG A 129 -7.07 -7.95 -18.04
N MET A 130 -6.62 -9.19 -17.90
CA MET A 130 -5.46 -9.57 -17.12
C MET A 130 -4.18 -8.80 -17.52
N PRO A 131 -3.83 -8.63 -18.82
CA PRO A 131 -2.60 -7.91 -19.17
C PRO A 131 -2.62 -6.45 -18.71
N MET A 132 -3.77 -5.79 -18.88
CA MET A 132 -4.00 -4.43 -18.40
C MET A 132 -3.99 -4.37 -16.87
N ALA A 133 -4.66 -5.30 -16.19
CA ALA A 133 -4.73 -5.36 -14.73
C ALA A 133 -3.34 -5.49 -14.09
N VAL A 134 -2.52 -6.42 -14.58
CA VAL A 134 -1.14 -6.62 -14.11
C VAL A 134 -0.26 -5.41 -14.43
N SER A 135 -0.42 -4.80 -15.62
CA SER A 135 0.32 -3.59 -15.99
C SER A 135 -0.01 -2.41 -15.09
N LEU A 136 -1.29 -2.21 -14.77
CA LEU A 136 -1.73 -1.14 -13.87
C LEU A 136 -1.32 -1.38 -12.42
N ALA A 137 -1.27 -2.64 -11.97
CA ALA A 137 -0.67 -2.99 -10.69
C ALA A 137 0.82 -2.61 -10.64
N LEU A 138 1.56 -2.85 -11.73
CA LEU A 138 2.96 -2.46 -11.86
C LEU A 138 3.13 -0.93 -11.87
N VAL A 139 2.25 -0.20 -12.56
CA VAL A 139 2.21 1.27 -12.53
C VAL A 139 1.97 1.79 -11.11
N GLY A 140 1.06 1.16 -10.35
CA GLY A 140 0.82 1.48 -8.95
C GLY A 140 2.00 1.17 -8.02
N LEU A 141 2.97 0.37 -8.49
CA LEU A 141 4.20 0.00 -7.81
C LEU A 141 5.46 0.59 -8.48
N ALA A 142 5.33 1.60 -9.36
CA ALA A 142 6.45 2.10 -10.15
C ALA A 142 7.66 2.51 -9.28
N SER A 143 7.42 3.13 -8.12
CA SER A 143 8.47 3.50 -7.15
C SER A 143 9.23 2.28 -6.62
N GLY A 144 8.60 1.11 -6.55
CA GLY A 144 9.20 -0.16 -6.14
C GLY A 144 10.03 -0.87 -7.21
N LEU A 145 10.19 -0.27 -8.38
CA LEU A 145 11.13 -0.71 -9.43
C LEU A 145 12.48 0.01 -9.33
N ASN A 146 12.55 1.09 -8.55
CA ASN A 146 13.78 1.82 -8.32
C ASN A 146 14.38 1.38 -6.99
N VAL A 147 15.52 0.68 -7.07
CA VAL A 147 16.26 0.11 -5.93
C VAL A 147 16.60 1.13 -4.83
N ARG A 148 16.60 2.43 -5.16
CA ARG A 148 16.78 3.50 -4.18
C ARG A 148 15.73 3.49 -3.08
N PHE A 149 14.50 3.11 -3.42
CA PHE A 149 13.38 3.09 -2.50
C PHE A 149 13.20 1.75 -1.79
N ASP A 150 14.06 0.76 -2.01
CA ASP A 150 13.93 -0.58 -1.41
C ASP A 150 13.98 -0.59 0.13
N VAL A 151 14.48 0.48 0.76
CA VAL A 151 14.43 0.63 2.24
C VAL A 151 13.06 1.09 2.77
N LEU A 152 12.12 1.49 1.88
CA LEU A 152 10.76 1.84 2.26
C LEU A 152 9.93 0.59 2.52
N HIS A 153 9.39 0.50 3.73
CA HIS A 153 8.65 -0.66 4.20
C HIS A 153 7.32 -0.82 3.44
N GLU A 154 6.74 0.29 2.98
CA GLU A 154 5.48 0.35 2.26
C GLU A 154 5.54 -0.36 0.91
N ILE A 155 6.69 -0.36 0.23
CA ILE A 155 6.87 -1.05 -1.05
C ILE A 155 6.85 -2.57 -0.86
N TRP A 156 7.53 -3.06 0.18
CA TRP A 156 7.53 -4.47 0.55
C TRP A 156 6.15 -4.92 1.04
N ALA A 157 5.53 -4.13 1.90
CA ALA A 157 4.18 -4.36 2.38
C ALA A 157 3.16 -4.40 1.22
N ALA A 158 3.25 -3.50 0.25
CA ALA A 158 2.39 -3.50 -0.93
C ALA A 158 2.54 -4.79 -1.75
N LYS A 159 3.79 -5.22 -2.04
CA LYS A 159 4.07 -6.47 -2.74
C LYS A 159 3.48 -7.67 -1.99
N LEU A 160 3.62 -7.71 -0.66
CA LEU A 160 3.14 -8.79 0.20
C LEU A 160 1.61 -8.81 0.34
N ILE A 161 0.94 -7.64 0.41
CA ILE A 161 -0.53 -7.55 0.37
C ILE A 161 -1.05 -8.09 -0.96
N VAL A 162 -0.51 -7.62 -2.09
CA VAL A 162 -0.94 -8.05 -3.43
C VAL A 162 -0.70 -9.55 -3.61
N LEU A 163 0.47 -10.04 -3.22
CA LEU A 163 0.79 -11.46 -3.26
C LEU A 163 -0.19 -12.26 -2.39
N SER A 164 -0.50 -11.78 -1.18
CA SER A 164 -1.45 -12.44 -0.30
C SER A 164 -2.85 -12.51 -0.91
N VAL A 165 -3.34 -11.42 -1.49
CA VAL A 165 -4.61 -11.38 -2.24
C VAL A 165 -4.59 -12.36 -3.41
N ALA A 166 -3.48 -12.40 -4.16
CA ALA A 166 -3.35 -13.23 -5.35
C ALA A 166 -3.29 -14.73 -5.01
N LEU A 167 -2.71 -15.09 -3.87
CA LEU A 167 -2.61 -16.46 -3.38
C LEU A 167 -3.86 -16.92 -2.62
N HIS A 168 -4.78 -16.00 -2.29
CA HIS A 168 -5.99 -16.32 -1.55
C HIS A 168 -6.99 -17.10 -2.42
N ARG A 169 -7.03 -18.43 -2.24
CA ARG A 169 -7.96 -19.32 -2.94
C ARG A 169 -8.73 -20.18 -1.95
N PRO A 170 -9.61 -19.56 -1.17
CA PRO A 170 -10.17 -20.26 -0.04
C PRO A 170 -11.23 -21.28 -0.51
N ARG A 171 -11.78 -21.19 -1.73
CA ARG A 171 -12.69 -22.22 -2.30
C ARG A 171 -11.97 -23.54 -2.57
N GLU A 172 -10.67 -23.49 -2.83
CA GLU A 172 -9.81 -24.66 -3.04
C GLU A 172 -9.17 -25.15 -1.74
N GLY A 173 -9.52 -24.55 -0.59
CA GLY A 173 -8.83 -24.79 0.69
C GLY A 173 -7.40 -24.23 0.76
N ARG A 174 -6.96 -23.51 -0.28
CA ARG A 174 -5.59 -22.99 -0.43
C ARG A 174 -5.52 -21.54 0.01
N TRP A 175 -5.42 -21.31 1.31
CA TRP A 175 -5.27 -19.97 1.91
C TRP A 175 -4.01 -19.81 2.77
N GLY A 176 -3.29 -20.90 3.09
CA GLY A 176 -2.08 -20.86 3.91
C GLY A 176 -0.97 -19.97 3.36
N TRP A 177 -0.73 -19.99 2.04
CA TRP A 177 0.27 -19.11 1.42
C TRP A 177 -0.15 -17.63 1.43
N SER A 178 -1.46 -17.35 1.36
CA SER A 178 -1.98 -15.99 1.57
C SER A 178 -1.70 -15.54 3.00
N TRP A 179 -1.97 -16.40 3.98
CA TRP A 179 -1.70 -16.13 5.39
C TRP A 179 -0.22 -15.84 5.64
N LEU A 180 0.70 -16.65 5.09
CA LEU A 180 2.14 -16.45 5.23
C LEU A 180 2.62 -15.13 4.62
N ALA A 181 2.13 -14.78 3.41
CA ALA A 181 2.44 -13.50 2.78
C ALA A 181 1.93 -12.32 3.61
N ALA A 182 0.74 -12.42 4.19
CA ALA A 182 0.19 -11.39 5.07
C ALA A 182 0.95 -11.26 6.40
N ALA A 183 1.38 -12.39 6.98
CA ALA A 183 2.20 -12.42 8.19
C ALA A 183 3.57 -11.77 7.96
N ALA A 184 4.23 -12.07 6.84
CA ALA A 184 5.44 -11.38 6.43
C ALA A 184 5.18 -9.87 6.21
N GLY A 185 4.03 -9.52 5.61
CA GLY A 185 3.62 -8.12 5.44
C GLY A 185 3.50 -7.39 6.77
N LEU A 186 2.84 -7.99 7.75
CA LEU A 186 2.69 -7.44 9.11
C LEU A 186 4.04 -7.31 9.84
N ALA A 187 4.93 -8.30 9.68
CA ALA A 187 6.27 -8.23 10.26
C ALA A 187 7.08 -7.06 9.68
N VAL A 188 6.86 -6.70 8.41
CA VAL A 188 7.50 -5.55 7.76
C VAL A 188 6.80 -4.25 8.14
N ARG A 189 5.47 -4.22 8.17
CA ARG A 189 4.71 -3.00 8.40
C ARG A 189 3.36 -3.21 9.09
N GLU A 190 3.15 -2.48 10.17
CA GLU A 190 1.92 -2.45 10.97
C GLU A 190 0.69 -1.99 10.17
N LEU A 191 0.91 -1.16 9.14
CA LEU A 191 -0.16 -0.70 8.24
C LEU A 191 -0.76 -1.82 7.39
N VAL A 192 -0.24 -3.04 7.42
CA VAL A 192 -0.87 -4.23 6.80
C VAL A 192 -2.05 -4.76 7.64
N LEU A 193 -2.17 -4.37 8.91
CA LEU A 193 -3.21 -4.84 9.82
C LEU A 193 -4.65 -4.64 9.28
N PRO A 194 -5.04 -3.50 8.69
CA PRO A 194 -6.36 -3.33 8.10
C PRO A 194 -6.69 -4.38 7.02
N TYR A 195 -5.70 -4.79 6.23
CA TYR A 195 -5.88 -5.87 5.25
C TYR A 195 -6.15 -7.22 5.95
N VAL A 196 -5.37 -7.54 6.99
CA VAL A 196 -5.54 -8.78 7.77
C VAL A 196 -6.92 -8.84 8.43
N LEU A 197 -7.37 -7.72 9.01
CA LEU A 197 -8.71 -7.60 9.60
C LEU A 197 -9.81 -7.78 8.56
N LEU A 198 -9.64 -7.21 7.36
CA LEU A 198 -10.57 -7.40 6.25
C LEU A 198 -10.66 -8.88 5.85
N MET A 199 -9.53 -9.57 5.74
CA MET A 199 -9.50 -10.99 5.38
C MET A 199 -10.19 -11.87 6.45
N GLY A 200 -9.92 -11.61 7.73
CA GLY A 200 -10.61 -12.27 8.84
C GLY A 200 -12.12 -12.02 8.82
N THR A 201 -12.54 -10.78 8.57
CA THR A 201 -13.96 -10.40 8.47
C THR A 201 -14.64 -11.10 7.31
N ILE A 202 -14.00 -11.18 6.13
CA ILE A 202 -14.52 -11.91 4.97
C ILE A 202 -14.63 -13.41 5.27
N ALA A 203 -13.63 -14.00 5.94
CA ALA A 203 -13.66 -15.40 6.32
C ALA A 203 -14.81 -15.71 7.30
N LEU A 204 -14.99 -14.85 8.31
CA LEU A 204 -16.11 -14.92 9.26
C LEU A 204 -17.46 -14.78 8.55
N TRP A 205 -17.61 -13.78 7.68
CA TRP A 205 -18.83 -13.55 6.91
C TRP A 205 -19.20 -14.76 6.04
N ARG A 206 -18.19 -15.41 5.45
CA ARG A 206 -18.35 -16.63 4.66
C ARG A 206 -18.47 -17.90 5.51
N ARG A 207 -18.55 -17.77 6.84
CA ARG A 207 -18.63 -18.86 7.83
C ARG A 207 -17.48 -19.88 7.73
N ARG A 208 -16.28 -19.41 7.37
CA ARG A 208 -15.08 -20.24 7.25
C ARG A 208 -14.27 -20.16 8.53
N MET A 209 -14.75 -20.88 9.55
CA MET A 209 -14.25 -20.73 10.92
C MET A 209 -12.75 -21.04 11.07
N ALA A 210 -12.23 -22.05 10.37
CA ALA A 210 -10.81 -22.38 10.39
C ALA A 210 -9.94 -21.23 9.83
N GLU A 211 -10.36 -20.65 8.69
CA GLU A 211 -9.67 -19.53 8.07
C GLU A 211 -9.78 -18.27 8.93
N ALA A 212 -10.98 -17.98 9.45
CA ALA A 212 -11.22 -16.87 10.37
C ALA A 212 -10.36 -16.98 11.64
N GLY A 213 -10.27 -18.18 12.22
CA GLY A 213 -9.41 -18.46 13.37
C GLY A 213 -7.94 -18.23 13.07
N ALA A 214 -7.47 -18.61 11.88
CA ALA A 214 -6.10 -18.34 11.46
C ALA A 214 -5.81 -16.84 11.31
N TRP A 215 -6.72 -16.07 10.71
CA TRP A 215 -6.59 -14.62 10.63
C TRP A 215 -6.62 -13.95 12.01
N LEU A 216 -7.48 -14.41 12.92
CA LEU A 216 -7.52 -13.94 14.30
C LEU A 216 -6.22 -14.26 15.05
N LEU A 217 -5.69 -15.47 14.90
CA LEU A 217 -4.41 -15.87 15.47
C LEU A 217 -3.29 -14.94 15.00
N LEU A 218 -3.27 -14.58 13.71
CA LEU A 218 -2.28 -13.64 13.18
C LEU A 218 -2.38 -12.26 13.84
N VAL A 219 -3.59 -11.75 14.07
CA VAL A 219 -3.81 -10.49 14.79
C VAL A 219 -3.28 -10.58 16.22
N VAL A 220 -3.56 -11.67 16.93
CA VAL A 220 -3.10 -11.87 18.32
C VAL A 220 -1.58 -11.96 18.39
N LEU A 221 -0.95 -12.76 17.51
CA LEU A 221 0.51 -12.88 17.44
C LEU A 221 1.16 -11.52 17.12
N PHE A 222 0.60 -10.79 16.16
CA PHE A 222 1.10 -9.47 15.81
C PHE A 222 0.92 -8.46 16.95
N ALA A 223 -0.20 -8.47 17.66
CA ALA A 223 -0.41 -7.61 18.81
C ALA A 223 0.62 -7.88 19.92
N GLY A 224 0.94 -9.14 20.20
CA GLY A 224 2.00 -9.51 21.13
C GLY A 224 3.39 -9.03 20.67
N ALA A 225 3.74 -9.25 19.40
CA ALA A 225 5.00 -8.79 18.83
C ALA A 225 5.11 -7.24 18.84
N LEU A 226 4.01 -6.55 18.53
CA LEU A 226 3.93 -5.10 18.57
C LEU A 226 4.05 -4.58 20.01
N ALA A 227 3.43 -5.22 20.99
CA ALA A 227 3.58 -4.85 22.40
C ALA A 227 5.05 -4.99 22.86
N LEU A 228 5.73 -6.07 22.48
CA LEU A 228 7.18 -6.22 22.74
C LEU A 228 8.00 -5.14 22.04
N HIS A 229 7.67 -4.84 20.78
CA HIS A 229 8.32 -3.77 20.02
C HIS A 229 8.17 -2.41 20.71
N LEU A 230 6.96 -2.06 21.13
CA LEU A 230 6.67 -0.82 21.85
C LEU A 230 7.36 -0.78 23.22
N HIS A 231 7.45 -1.90 23.92
CA HIS A 231 8.18 -2.00 25.19
C HIS A 231 9.67 -1.67 25.01
N PHE A 232 10.33 -2.29 24.03
CA PHE A 232 11.75 -2.02 23.77
C PHE A 232 12.00 -0.62 23.22
N ALA A 233 11.12 -0.10 22.37
CA ALA A 233 11.21 1.29 21.90
C ALA A 233 11.06 2.29 23.05
N ALA A 234 10.08 2.08 23.94
CA ALA A 234 9.85 2.94 25.10
C ALA A 234 11.05 2.95 26.06
N ALA A 235 11.76 1.83 26.21
CA ALA A 235 12.95 1.74 27.05
C ALA A 235 14.13 2.61 26.56
N GLN A 236 14.09 3.11 25.31
CA GLN A 236 15.13 3.99 24.75
C GLN A 236 14.79 5.48 24.83
N VAL A 237 13.56 5.82 25.22
CA VAL A 237 13.07 7.21 25.26
C VAL A 237 13.72 7.97 26.41
N GLN A 238 14.13 9.21 26.14
CA GLN A 238 14.76 10.13 27.09
C GLN A 238 13.90 11.40 27.29
N PRO A 239 14.07 12.10 28.43
CA PRO A 239 13.45 13.41 28.63
C PRO A 239 13.84 14.40 27.52
N GLY A 240 12.85 15.10 26.95
CA GLY A 240 13.07 16.05 25.85
C GLY A 240 13.02 15.44 24.45
N ASP A 241 12.78 14.13 24.32
CA ASP A 241 12.68 13.48 23.03
C ASP A 241 11.53 14.02 22.17
N PRO A 242 11.70 14.12 20.83
CA PRO A 242 10.67 14.65 19.96
C PRO A 242 9.38 13.81 19.99
N VAL A 243 8.25 14.50 20.15
CA VAL A 243 6.91 13.90 20.20
C VAL A 243 6.23 14.04 18.84
N SER A 244 5.59 12.96 18.39
CA SER A 244 4.84 12.94 17.14
C SER A 244 3.59 13.81 17.28
N PRO A 245 3.34 14.71 16.32
CA PRO A 245 2.01 15.29 16.17
C PRO A 245 0.95 14.20 15.95
N SER A 246 -0.31 14.54 16.24
CA SER A 246 -1.45 13.63 16.01
C SER A 246 -1.44 13.07 14.58
N TRP A 247 -1.71 11.77 14.46
CA TRP A 247 -1.92 11.12 13.17
C TRP A 247 -3.38 11.18 12.72
N LEU A 248 -4.31 11.48 13.62
CA LEU A 248 -5.71 11.75 13.30
C LEU A 248 -5.81 13.19 12.79
N VAL A 249 -6.15 13.34 11.51
CA VAL A 249 -6.11 14.63 10.79
C VAL A 249 -7.40 14.96 10.02
N LEU A 250 -8.28 13.98 9.78
CA LEU A 250 -9.60 14.16 9.16
C LEU A 250 -9.57 14.99 7.85
N LYS A 251 -8.61 14.70 6.97
CA LYS A 251 -8.43 15.43 5.70
C LYS A 251 -9.52 15.14 4.65
N GLY A 252 -10.40 14.17 4.88
CA GLY A 252 -11.44 13.82 3.92
C GLY A 252 -10.86 13.32 2.60
N VAL A 253 -11.62 13.47 1.50
CA VAL A 253 -11.25 12.96 0.17
C VAL A 253 -9.87 13.47 -0.29
N SER A 254 -9.51 14.72 0.00
CA SER A 254 -8.20 15.27 -0.37
C SER A 254 -7.04 14.53 0.29
N GLY A 255 -7.20 14.06 1.53
CA GLY A 255 -6.20 13.24 2.23
C GLY A 255 -5.92 11.90 1.55
N TRP A 256 -6.95 11.27 0.98
CA TRP A 256 -6.80 10.05 0.20
C TRP A 256 -6.10 10.33 -1.15
N LEU A 257 -6.60 11.31 -1.91
CA LEU A 257 -6.06 11.66 -3.21
C LEU A 257 -4.59 12.09 -3.11
N TYR A 258 -4.26 12.94 -2.14
CA TYR A 258 -2.90 13.42 -1.91
C TYR A 258 -1.90 12.28 -1.71
N LYS A 259 -2.23 11.29 -0.86
CA LYS A 259 -1.33 10.16 -0.57
C LYS A 259 -1.10 9.28 -1.78
N ILE A 260 -2.17 8.91 -2.51
CA ILE A 260 -2.03 8.06 -3.70
C ILE A 260 -1.29 8.81 -4.81
N ASN A 261 -1.66 10.07 -5.05
CA ASN A 261 -1.07 10.87 -6.12
C ASN A 261 0.44 11.06 -5.92
N ASN A 262 0.87 11.48 -4.73
CA ASN A 262 2.29 11.70 -4.44
C ASN A 262 3.09 10.40 -4.23
N SER A 263 2.42 9.25 -4.15
CA SER A 263 3.06 7.93 -4.09
C SER A 263 3.25 7.26 -5.46
N THR A 264 2.56 7.73 -6.50
CA THR A 264 2.45 7.03 -7.79
C THR A 264 2.74 7.96 -8.95
N LEU A 265 2.86 7.45 -10.17
CA LEU A 265 3.06 8.27 -11.36
C LEU A 265 1.91 9.24 -11.67
N LEU A 266 0.80 9.18 -10.92
CA LEU A 266 -0.30 10.13 -11.06
C LEU A 266 0.10 11.57 -10.71
N TYR A 267 1.18 11.80 -9.95
CA TYR A 267 1.69 13.16 -9.71
C TYR A 267 2.08 13.90 -11.00
N LEU A 268 2.33 13.18 -12.10
CA LEU A 268 2.62 13.75 -13.41
C LEU A 268 1.36 14.29 -14.11
N LEU A 269 0.17 13.90 -13.66
CA LEU A 269 -1.09 14.31 -14.27
C LEU A 269 -1.65 15.56 -13.59
N PRO A 270 -2.40 16.40 -14.32
CA PRO A 270 -3.19 17.45 -13.72
C PRO A 270 -4.16 16.90 -12.66
N VAL A 271 -4.33 17.65 -11.58
CA VAL A 271 -5.20 17.32 -10.44
C VAL A 271 -6.60 16.90 -10.88
N TRP A 272 -7.21 17.69 -11.77
CA TRP A 272 -8.57 17.46 -12.27
C TRP A 272 -8.72 16.12 -12.99
N LEU A 273 -7.62 15.47 -13.39
CA LEU A 273 -7.61 14.16 -14.04
C LEU A 273 -7.25 13.03 -13.07
N SER A 274 -6.23 13.22 -12.23
CA SER A 274 -5.76 12.19 -11.28
C SER A 274 -6.86 11.72 -10.30
N GLY A 275 -7.66 12.66 -9.77
CA GLY A 275 -8.76 12.36 -8.87
C GLY A 275 -9.83 11.46 -9.50
N PRO A 276 -10.43 11.87 -10.64
CA PRO A 276 -11.38 11.03 -11.37
C PRO A 276 -10.83 9.65 -11.76
N ILE A 277 -9.54 9.52 -12.12
CA ILE A 277 -8.92 8.23 -12.40
C ILE A 277 -8.98 7.30 -11.19
N LEU A 278 -8.68 7.80 -9.99
CA LEU A 278 -8.71 7.00 -8.75
C LEU A 278 -10.12 6.55 -8.40
N VAL A 279 -11.11 7.44 -8.56
CA VAL A 279 -12.53 7.10 -8.35
C VAL A 279 -13.00 6.09 -9.40
N ALA A 280 -12.59 6.22 -10.65
CA ALA A 280 -12.89 5.27 -11.71
C ALA A 280 -12.24 3.90 -11.45
N ALA A 281 -11.02 3.86 -10.91
CA ALA A 281 -10.38 2.61 -10.54
C ALA A 281 -11.13 1.88 -9.41
N LEU A 282 -11.59 2.60 -8.38
CA LEU A 282 -12.51 2.06 -7.37
C LEU A 282 -13.81 1.53 -7.99
N LEU A 283 -14.36 2.26 -8.97
CA LEU A 283 -15.59 1.87 -9.66
C LEU A 283 -15.40 0.57 -10.44
N GLY A 284 -14.26 0.40 -11.11
CA GLY A 284 -13.92 -0.81 -11.83
C GLY A 284 -13.88 -2.04 -10.91
N TRP A 285 -13.33 -1.90 -9.70
CA TRP A 285 -13.42 -2.94 -8.68
C TRP A 285 -14.85 -3.24 -8.26
N ALA A 286 -15.62 -2.19 -7.94
CA ALA A 286 -16.98 -2.32 -7.43
C ALA A 286 -17.94 -2.97 -8.45
N GLY A 287 -17.75 -2.71 -9.74
CA GLY A 287 -18.60 -3.26 -10.80
C GLY A 287 -18.16 -4.63 -11.32
N TRP A 288 -16.93 -5.09 -11.02
CA TRP A 288 -16.51 -6.45 -11.35
C TRP A 288 -17.10 -7.44 -10.34
N ARG A 289 -18.19 -8.12 -10.72
CA ARG A 289 -18.99 -8.99 -9.84
C ARG A 289 -18.33 -10.35 -9.58
N THR A 290 -17.13 -10.34 -9.02
CA THR A 290 -16.37 -11.53 -8.63
C THR A 290 -15.91 -11.44 -7.17
N PRO A 291 -15.51 -12.56 -6.53
CA PRO A 291 -14.90 -12.52 -5.20
C PRO A 291 -13.66 -11.63 -5.13
N LEU A 292 -12.82 -11.67 -6.17
CA LEU A 292 -11.67 -10.77 -6.28
C LEU A 292 -12.10 -9.32 -6.45
N GLY A 293 -13.14 -9.08 -7.25
CA GLY A 293 -13.77 -7.77 -7.44
C GLY A 293 -14.18 -7.12 -6.12
N THR A 294 -14.95 -7.86 -5.33
CA THR A 294 -15.41 -7.44 -4.01
C THR A 294 -14.25 -7.18 -3.05
N LEU A 295 -13.26 -8.08 -3.00
CA LEU A 295 -12.08 -7.91 -2.16
C LEU A 295 -11.26 -6.68 -2.56
N GLY A 296 -11.01 -6.49 -3.86
CA GLY A 296 -10.28 -5.34 -4.38
C GLY A 296 -10.99 -4.02 -4.07
N PHE A 297 -12.32 -3.98 -4.15
CA PHE A 297 -13.11 -2.82 -3.76
C PHE A 297 -13.01 -2.53 -2.26
N LEU A 298 -13.29 -3.52 -1.41
CA LEU A 298 -13.28 -3.35 0.05
C LEU A 298 -11.88 -2.95 0.56
N LEU A 299 -10.84 -3.56 0.00
CA LEU A 299 -9.45 -3.23 0.32
C LEU A 299 -9.14 -1.78 -0.06
N SER A 300 -9.38 -1.41 -1.32
CA SER A 300 -9.04 -0.09 -1.83
C SER A 300 -9.87 1.02 -1.16
N ALA A 301 -11.17 0.78 -0.95
CA ALA A 301 -12.05 1.72 -0.26
C ALA A 301 -11.73 1.82 1.24
N GLY A 302 -11.36 0.72 1.89
CA GLY A 302 -10.95 0.71 3.30
C GLY A 302 -9.71 1.57 3.54
N TYR A 303 -8.67 1.42 2.71
CA TYR A 303 -7.50 2.29 2.77
C TYR A 303 -7.81 3.73 2.36
N ALA A 304 -8.71 3.95 1.39
CA ALA A 304 -9.16 5.29 1.05
C ALA A 304 -9.76 5.99 2.29
N VAL A 305 -10.70 5.35 2.99
CA VAL A 305 -11.29 5.87 4.23
C VAL A 305 -10.23 6.09 5.30
N MET A 306 -9.30 5.14 5.49
CA MET A 306 -8.18 5.30 6.43
C MET A 306 -7.37 6.56 6.13
N PHE A 307 -7.08 6.84 4.86
CA PHE A 307 -6.31 8.01 4.44
C PHE A 307 -7.09 9.34 4.52
N MET A 308 -8.42 9.29 4.50
CA MET A 308 -9.29 10.43 4.77
C MET A 308 -9.27 10.81 6.27
N ILE A 309 -9.08 9.83 7.15
CA ILE A 309 -9.14 10.01 8.61
C ILE A 309 -7.74 10.26 9.19
N ALA A 310 -6.73 9.54 8.70
CA ALA A 310 -5.41 9.46 9.29
C ALA A 310 -4.25 9.68 8.30
N GLY A 311 -3.10 10.04 8.86
CA GLY A 311 -1.84 10.25 8.16
C GLY A 311 -1.68 11.67 7.65
N ARG A 312 -0.57 12.31 8.06
CA ARG A 312 -0.20 13.67 7.70
C ARG A 312 0.37 13.72 6.28
N ASP A 313 0.67 14.91 5.78
CA ASP A 313 1.21 15.07 4.41
C ASP A 313 2.60 14.48 4.25
N ASN A 314 3.44 14.54 5.28
CA ASN A 314 4.72 13.83 5.31
C ASN A 314 4.58 12.29 5.40
N ASN A 315 3.35 11.77 5.44
CA ASN A 315 3.05 10.35 5.31
C ASN A 315 2.46 10.00 3.94
N PHE A 316 2.71 10.83 2.90
CA PHE A 316 2.20 10.60 1.55
C PHE A 316 2.47 9.19 1.05
N TYR A 317 3.67 8.66 1.31
CA TYR A 317 4.15 7.34 0.91
C TYR A 317 3.32 6.17 1.46
N TRP A 318 2.43 6.39 2.44
CA TRP A 318 1.45 5.37 2.85
C TRP A 318 0.53 4.95 1.69
N GLY A 319 0.33 5.82 0.71
CA GLY A 319 -0.45 5.49 -0.48
C GLY A 319 0.08 4.25 -1.22
N LEU A 320 1.41 4.02 -1.20
CA LEU A 320 2.06 2.87 -1.84
C LEU A 320 1.47 1.52 -1.41
N LEU A 321 1.00 1.37 -0.15
CA LEU A 321 0.47 0.11 0.37
C LEU A 321 -0.66 -0.47 -0.49
N VAL A 322 -1.50 0.40 -1.04
CA VAL A 322 -2.72 -0.01 -1.75
C VAL A 322 -2.72 0.40 -3.22
N SER A 323 -1.84 1.31 -3.65
CA SER A 323 -1.77 1.80 -5.03
C SER A 323 -1.78 0.70 -6.11
N PRO A 324 -1.03 -0.42 -5.99
CA PRO A 324 -1.08 -1.48 -6.99
C PRO A 324 -2.47 -2.11 -7.12
N MET A 325 -3.13 -2.38 -5.98
CA MET A 325 -4.50 -2.91 -6.00
C MET A 325 -5.48 -1.87 -6.52
N LEU A 326 -5.40 -0.62 -6.05
CA LEU A 326 -6.31 0.45 -6.43
C LEU A 326 -6.26 0.71 -7.95
N LEU A 327 -5.08 0.96 -8.52
CA LEU A 327 -4.94 1.28 -9.95
C LEU A 327 -5.32 0.11 -10.86
N MET A 328 -5.03 -1.13 -10.44
CA MET A 328 -5.49 -2.32 -11.16
C MET A 328 -7.00 -2.35 -11.40
N GLY A 329 -7.79 -1.73 -10.51
CA GLY A 329 -9.24 -1.62 -10.64
C GLY A 329 -9.70 -0.98 -11.95
N ALA A 330 -8.92 -0.04 -12.51
CA ALA A 330 -9.27 0.64 -13.75
C ALA A 330 -9.34 -0.31 -14.96
N ALA A 331 -8.65 -1.45 -14.93
CA ALA A 331 -8.75 -2.48 -15.98
C ALA A 331 -10.17 -3.05 -16.14
N PHE A 332 -10.99 -2.97 -15.08
CA PHE A 332 -12.33 -3.55 -15.05
C PHE A 332 -13.46 -2.52 -15.27
N LEU A 333 -13.11 -1.27 -15.57
CA LEU A 333 -14.09 -0.24 -15.96
C LEU A 333 -14.97 -0.65 -17.15
N PRO A 334 -14.42 -1.24 -18.24
CA PRO A 334 -15.25 -1.66 -19.38
C PRO A 334 -16.30 -2.72 -19.03
N ILE A 335 -16.06 -3.53 -17.99
CA ILE A 335 -17.02 -4.52 -17.48
C ILE A 335 -18.09 -3.83 -16.62
N SER A 336 -17.67 -2.84 -15.84
CA SER A 336 -18.46 -2.17 -14.81
C SER A 336 -19.43 -1.13 -15.37
N LEU A 337 -18.98 -0.32 -16.34
CA LEU A 337 -19.74 0.82 -16.87
C LEU A 337 -21.07 0.41 -17.54
N PRO A 338 -21.13 -0.60 -18.43
CA PRO A 338 -22.40 -0.99 -19.06
C PRO A 338 -23.42 -1.54 -18.06
N SER A 339 -22.94 -2.17 -16.99
CA SER A 339 -23.80 -2.71 -15.92
C SER A 339 -24.40 -1.60 -15.08
N LEU A 340 -23.63 -0.54 -14.78
CA LEU A 340 -24.09 0.64 -14.04
C LEU A 340 -25.02 1.53 -14.87
N TRP A 341 -24.72 1.69 -16.16
CA TRP A 341 -25.56 2.45 -17.08
C TRP A 341 -26.95 1.85 -17.21
N ARG A 342 -27.03 0.51 -17.35
CA ARG A 342 -28.30 -0.22 -17.33
C ARG A 342 -29.02 -0.12 -16.00
N ALA A 343 -28.30 -0.25 -14.88
CA ALA A 343 -28.88 -0.14 -13.54
C ALA A 343 -29.39 1.28 -13.20
N ALA A 344 -28.85 2.31 -13.83
CA ALA A 344 -29.30 3.70 -13.67
C ALA A 344 -30.53 4.06 -14.52
N GLY A 345 -31.09 3.12 -15.29
CA GLY A 345 -32.22 3.38 -16.19
C GLY A 345 -31.87 4.24 -17.41
N LEU A 346 -30.57 4.45 -17.67
CA LEU A 346 -30.08 5.24 -18.81
C LEU A 346 -29.90 4.39 -20.08
N GLY A 347 -30.08 3.08 -19.98
CA GLY A 347 -30.14 2.18 -21.13
C GLY A 347 -31.53 2.23 -21.78
N VAL A 348 -31.57 2.40 -23.10
CA VAL A 348 -32.82 2.45 -23.89
C VAL A 348 -33.74 1.27 -23.51
N PRO A 349 -35.03 1.50 -23.16
CA PRO A 349 -36.01 0.43 -23.03
C PRO A 349 -36.26 -0.21 -24.40
N GLY A 350 -35.49 -1.25 -24.72
CA GLY A 350 -35.59 -2.00 -25.95
C GLY A 350 -36.69 -3.06 -25.89
N ARG A 351 -37.87 -2.71 -26.42
CA ARG A 351 -38.92 -3.58 -26.97
C ARG A 351 -39.68 -4.47 -25.97
N LEU A 352 -40.78 -3.95 -25.44
CA LEU A 352 -41.99 -4.74 -25.24
C LEU A 352 -42.47 -5.20 -26.62
N ALA A 353 -42.03 -6.37 -27.05
CA ALA A 353 -42.70 -7.14 -28.09
C ALA A 353 -43.94 -7.79 -27.44
N ILE A 354 -45.04 -7.06 -27.38
CA ILE A 354 -46.36 -7.69 -27.28
C ILE A 354 -46.76 -8.01 -28.72
N ARG A 355 -46.65 -9.30 -29.07
CA ARG A 355 -47.31 -9.85 -30.26
C ARG A 355 -48.82 -9.72 -30.08
N ALA A 356 -49.46 -9.46 -31.22
CA ALA A 356 -50.89 -9.19 -31.44
C ALA A 356 -51.86 -10.06 -30.63
#